data_AF-G4FN10-F1
#
_entry.id   AF-G4FN10-F1
#
_cell.length_a   1.000
_cell.length_b   1.000
_cell.length_c   1.000
_cell.angle_alpha   90.00
_cell.angle_beta   90.00
_cell.angle_gamma   90.00
#
_symmetry.space_group_name_H-M   'P 1'
#
loop_
_entity.id
_entity.type
_entity.pdbx_description
1 polymer ?
#
loop_
_entity_poly.entity_id
_entity_poly.type
_entity_poly.pdbx_seq_one_letter_code
_entity_poly.pdbx_strand_id
1 'polypeptide(L)' 'MARIDALYLVAIVDLFSRNVLSWKLSNSLDTEFCLDALEMALAGDCKPEIFRSDKGC' A
#
# COMPACT_ATOMS: atom_id res chain seq x y z
N MET A 1 26.09 1.27 7.53
CA MET A 1 24.71 1.18 8.07
C MET A 1 23.99 2.44 7.62
N ALA A 2 23.04 2.33 6.69
CA ALA A 2 22.31 3.49 6.18
C ALA A 2 21.44 4.07 7.30
N ARG A 3 21.48 5.39 7.48
CA ARG A 3 20.60 6.08 8.43
C ARG A 3 19.22 6.19 7.80
N ILE A 4 18.19 5.76 8.51
CA ILE A 4 16.79 5.88 8.10
C ILE A 4 16.24 7.12 8.79
N ASP A 5 15.94 8.15 8.01
CA ASP A 5 15.43 9.42 8.53
C ASP A 5 13.89 9.51 8.44
N ALA A 6 13.26 8.70 7.58
CA ALA A 6 11.81 8.60 7.42
C ALA A 6 11.38 7.16 7.07
N LEU A 7 10.15 6.80 7.44
CA LEU A 7 9.54 5.52 7.12
C LEU A 7 8.13 5.76 6.57
N TYR A 8 7.86 5.16 5.42
CA TYR A 8 6.59 5.26 4.71
C TYR A 8 5.89 3.91 4.70
N LEU A 9 4.59 3.94 4.96
CA LEU A 9 3.68 2.79 4.91
C LEU A 9 2.64 3.04 3.84
N VAL A 10 2.41 2.03 3.02
CA VAL A 10 1.24 1.94 2.14
C VAL A 10 0.44 0.71 2.57
N ALA A 11 -0.87 0.86 2.68
CA ALA A 11 -1.79 -0.22 3.00
C ALA A 11 -2.96 -0.20 2.01
N ILE A 12 -3.28 -1.37 1.46
CA ILE A 12 -4.48 -1.57 0.65
C ILE A 12 -5.56 -2.09 1.57
N VAL A 13 -6.66 -1.36 1.69
CA VAL A 13 -7.73 -1.64 2.65
C VAL A 13 -9.04 -1.81 1.90
N ASP A 14 -9.76 -2.90 2.19
CA ASP A 14 -11.16 -3.00 1.79
C ASP A 14 -12.01 -2.03 2.62
N LEU A 15 -12.71 -1.12 1.94
CA LEU A 15 -13.47 -0.06 2.61
C LEU A 15 -14.60 -0.60 3.47
N PHE A 16 -15.29 -1.65 3.01
CA PHE A 16 -16.48 -2.18 3.67
C PHE A 16 -16.11 -3.01 4.90
N SER A 17 -15.25 -4.02 4.73
CA SER A 17 -14.84 -4.90 5.83
C SER A 17 -13.77 -4.30 6.74
N ARG A 18 -13.10 -3.23 6.29
CA ARG A 18 -11.94 -2.61 6.97
C ARG A 18 -10.71 -3.52 7.07
N ASN A 19 -10.70 -4.63 6.32
CA ASN A 19 -9.57 -5.54 6.29
C ASN A 19 -8.41 -4.95 5.49
N VAL A 20 -7.20 -5.09 6.01
CA VAL A 20 -5.96 -4.82 5.27
C VAL A 20 -5.70 -6.01 4.36
N LEU A 21 -5.73 -5.80 3.05
CA LEU A 21 -5.49 -6.83 2.04
C LEU A 21 -3.99 -7.06 1.82
N SER A 22 -3.22 -5.98 1.84
CA SER A 22 -1.76 -5.99 1.69
C SER A 22 -1.15 -4.69 2.20
N TRP A 23 0.17 -4.69 2.44
CA TRP A 23 0.91 -3.50 2.83
C TRP A 23 2.40 -3.64 2.50
N LYS A 24 3.11 -2.51 2.41
CA LYS A 24 4.57 -2.43 2.23
C LYS A 24 5.14 -1.25 3.04
N LEU A 25 6.39 -1.40 3.47
CA LEU A 25 7.18 -0.35 4.11
C LEU A 25 8.36 0.05 3.23
N SER A 26 8.69 1.34 3.20
CA SER A 26 9.85 1.88 2.50
C SER A 26 10.50 3.02 3.28
N ASN A 27 11.81 3.16 3.15
CA ASN A 27 12.55 4.31 3.70
C ASN A 27 12.49 5.54 2.78
N SER A 28 11.92 5.37 1.59
CA SER A 28 11.73 6.41 0.57
C SER A 28 10.28 6.39 0.07
N LEU A 29 9.70 7.57 -0.18
CA LEU A 29 8.35 7.70 -0.73
C LEU A 29 8.38 7.54 -2.27
N ASP A 30 8.57 6.31 -2.72
CA ASP A 30 8.61 5.96 -4.14
C ASP A 30 7.32 5.29 -4.61
N THR A 31 7.01 5.36 -5.90
CA THR A 31 5.78 4.75 -6.43
C THR A 31 5.85 3.21 -6.42
N GLU A 32 7.04 2.62 -6.58
CA GLU A 32 7.21 1.17 -6.73
C GLU A 32 6.66 0.38 -5.53
N PHE A 33 6.98 0.79 -4.29
CA PHE A 33 6.47 0.05 -3.12
C PHE A 33 4.95 0.16 -2.95
N CYS A 34 4.33 1.22 -3.48
CA CYS A 34 2.88 1.37 -3.55
C CYS A 34 2.25 0.41 -4.56
N LEU A 35 2.85 0.29 -5.75
CA LEU A 35 2.41 -0.64 -6.79
C LEU A 35 2.56 -2.09 -6.34
N ASP A 36 3.69 -2.44 -5.71
CA ASP A 36 3.92 -3.75 -5.11
C ASP A 36 2.80 -4.16 -4.14
N ALA A 37 2.41 -3.25 -3.25
CA ALA A 37 1.31 -3.52 -2.32
C ALA A 37 -0.01 -3.73 -3.06
N LEU A 38 -0.31 -2.88 -4.05
CA LEU A 38 -1.51 -3.01 -4.87
C LEU A 38 -1.56 -4.34 -5.63
N GLU A 39 -0.47 -4.72 -6.30
CA GLU A 39 -0.37 -5.99 -7.03
C GLU A 39 -0.57 -7.19 -6.10
N MET A 40 0.01 -7.17 -4.89
CA MET A 40 -0.22 -8.23 -3.90
C MET A 40 -1.69 -8.33 -3.46
N ALA A 41 -2.40 -7.21 -3.33
CA ALA A 41 -3.83 -7.25 -3.00
C ALA A 41 -4.66 -7.81 -4.17
N LEU A 42 -4.34 -7.40 -5.41
CA LEU A 42 -5.04 -7.81 -6.63
C LEU A 42 -4.71 -9.25 -7.08
N ALA A 43 -3.57 -9.80 -6.64
CA ALA A 43 -3.22 -11.20 -6.88
C ALA A 43 -4.15 -12.19 -6.14
N GLY A 44 -4.84 -11.73 -5.09
CA GLY A 44 -5.96 -12.45 -4.49
C GLY A 44 -7.23 -12.36 -5.33
N ASP A 45 -8.36 -12.84 -4.81
CA ASP A 45 -9.66 -12.74 -5.50
C ASP A 45 -10.31 -11.34 -5.33
N CYS A 46 -9.48 -10.29 -5.26
CA CYS A 46 -9.88 -8.90 -5.07
C CYS A 46 -9.99 -8.19 -6.44
N LYS A 47 -11.21 -7.83 -6.83
CA LYS A 47 -11.49 -7.01 -8.01
C LYS A 47 -12.36 -5.82 -7.61
N PRO A 48 -11.76 -4.73 -7.11
CA PRO A 48 -12.54 -3.56 -6.74
C PRO A 48 -13.09 -2.88 -7.99
N GLU A 49 -14.37 -2.47 -7.95
CA GLU A 49 -14.95 -1.63 -8.99
C GLU A 49 -14.38 -0.20 -8.95
N ILE A 50 -14.07 0.27 -7.73
CA ILE A 50 -13.50 1.60 -7.48
C ILE A 50 -12.29 1.44 -6.56
N PHE A 51 -11.12 1.88 -7.04
CA PHE A 51 -9.91 1.98 -6.23
C PHE A 51 -9.61 3.46 -5.95
N ARG A 52 -9.41 3.81 -4.67
CA ARG A 52 -9.01 5.16 -4.26
C ARG A 52 -7.60 5.13 -3.70
N SER A 53 -6.79 6.10 -4.12
CA SER A 53 -5.46 6.35 -3.59
C SER A 53 -5.43 7.72 -2.92
N ASP A 54 -4.98 7.75 -1.68
CA ASP A 54 -4.64 8.95 -0.95
C ASP A 54 -3.14 8.96 -0.62
N LYS A 55 -2.56 10.16 -0.55
CA LYS A 55 -1.21 10.36 -0.02
C LYS A 55 -1.35 11.04 1.33
N GLY A 56 -0.83 10.41 2.38
CA GLY A 56 -0.67 11.03 3.70
C GLY A 56 0.38 12.16 3.66
N CYS A 57 0.29 13.09 4.62
CA CYS A 57 1.28 14.14 4.85
C CYS A 57 2.41 13.67 5.76
#